data_AF-A0A3L7SSP7-F1
#
_entry.id   AF-A0A3L7SSP7-F1
#
_cell.length_a   1.000
_cell.length_b   1.000
_cell.length_c   1.000
_cell.angle_alpha   90.00
_cell.angle_beta   90.00
_cell.angle_gamma   90.00
#
_symmetry.space_group_name_H-M   'P 1'
#
loop_
_entity.id
_entity.type
_entity.pdbx_description
1 polymer ?
#
loop_
_entity_poly.entity_id
_entity_poly.type
_entity_poly.pdbx_seq_one_letter_code
_entity_poly.pdbx_strand_id
1 'polypeptide(L)'
;MARPEKGQVFFGPIKDATRDDNSFSPVYQQSLYCASCHEGTLFGMHVYSTFSEWQKSPAAAKGLQCQACHMKPEGHLKNIAPGKGGIIREAKGLASHQIMPGGLQQMLQSSIQHEEEVVLGETECVVKVQLKAVNVGHKVPTGYIDRHMILQVRAKFHEKEFKPIEGPTLPAWVDKKLVGNAGVLFGRPLLSEDKQGIQPFWQGGTDLVDSRLEPEIAQVWVWRFPRNIESVQISLIYRPFWKEQQLIKQWVNQDIVVFEKSLVIK
;
A
#
# COMPACT_ATOMS: atom_id res chain seq x y z
N MET A 1 -0.74 -12.51 33.98
CA MET A 1 -0.17 -11.27 34.52
C MET A 1 -1.10 -10.75 35.59
N ALA A 2 -0.65 -10.68 36.86
CA ALA A 2 -1.44 -10.10 37.94
C ALA A 2 -1.64 -8.60 37.69
N ARG A 3 -2.80 -8.05 38.08
CA ARG A 3 -2.97 -6.59 38.10
C ARG A 3 -1.91 -6.00 39.02
N PRO A 4 -1.28 -4.88 38.65
CA PRO A 4 -0.39 -4.14 39.54
C PRO A 4 -1.10 -3.73 40.84
N GLU A 5 -0.33 -3.46 41.90
CA GLU A 5 -0.85 -2.91 43.15
C GLU A 5 -1.59 -1.57 42.93
N LYS A 6 -2.49 -1.22 43.86
CA LYS A 6 -3.21 0.07 43.83
C LYS A 6 -2.19 1.22 43.77
N GLY A 7 -2.39 2.16 42.83
CA GLY A 7 -1.55 3.36 42.70
C GLY A 7 -0.80 3.51 41.37
N GLN A 8 -0.88 2.54 40.45
CA GLN A 8 -0.31 2.70 39.11
C GLN A 8 -1.23 3.54 38.21
N VAL A 9 -0.67 4.57 37.56
CA VAL A 9 -1.38 5.38 36.55
C VAL A 9 -1.38 4.69 35.19
N PHE A 10 -2.54 4.60 34.56
CA PHE A 10 -2.74 4.13 33.18
C PHE A 10 -3.07 5.32 32.28
N PHE A 11 -2.35 5.44 31.16
CA PHE A 11 -2.65 6.48 30.18
C PHE A 11 -3.58 5.97 29.09
N GLY A 12 -4.50 6.81 28.62
CA GLY A 12 -5.45 6.45 27.57
C GLY A 12 -5.91 7.61 26.69
N PRO A 13 -6.68 7.32 25.62
CA PRO A 13 -7.15 8.32 24.65
C PRO A 13 -8.34 9.18 25.13
N ILE A 14 -8.95 8.83 26.27
CA ILE A 14 -10.20 9.41 26.75
C ILE A 14 -9.91 10.31 27.97
N LYS A 15 -10.45 11.53 27.95
CA LYS A 15 -10.22 12.57 28.97
C LYS A 15 -11.02 12.39 30.26
N ASP A 16 -12.15 11.73 30.17
CA ASP A 16 -13.14 11.53 31.24
C ASP A 16 -13.25 10.03 31.59
N ALA A 17 -12.11 9.34 31.66
CA ALA A 17 -12.08 7.96 32.14
C ALA A 17 -12.48 7.92 33.64
N THR A 18 -13.40 7.03 34.00
CA THR A 18 -14.08 7.02 35.30
C THR A 18 -13.32 6.30 36.43
N ARG A 19 -12.17 5.70 36.13
CA ARG A 19 -11.33 5.07 37.15
C ARG A 19 -10.25 6.05 37.56
N ASP A 20 -10.06 6.19 38.87
CA ASP A 20 -9.12 7.12 39.50
C ASP A 20 -7.65 6.87 39.10
N ASP A 21 -7.34 5.67 38.58
CA ASP A 21 -6.02 5.29 38.09
C ASP A 21 -5.79 5.62 36.61
N ASN A 22 -6.78 6.18 35.89
CA ASN A 22 -6.65 6.51 34.48
C ASN A 22 -6.34 8.01 34.27
N SER A 23 -5.45 8.31 33.33
CA SER A 23 -5.10 9.66 32.90
C SER A 23 -5.11 9.78 31.38
N PHE A 24 -5.48 10.94 30.86
CA PHE A 24 -5.38 11.21 29.44
C PHE A 24 -3.93 11.42 29.02
N SER A 25 -3.55 10.89 27.86
CA SER A 25 -2.32 11.29 27.19
C SER A 25 -2.60 11.73 25.75
N PRO A 26 -2.08 12.89 25.30
CA PRO A 26 -2.28 13.36 23.94
C PRO A 26 -1.62 12.45 22.89
N VAL A 27 -0.65 11.60 23.27
CA VAL A 27 0.05 10.71 22.33
C VAL A 27 -0.92 9.80 21.58
N TYR A 28 -2.00 9.34 22.22
CA TYR A 28 -3.00 8.46 21.60
C TYR A 28 -3.80 9.14 20.47
N GLN A 29 -3.75 10.47 20.38
CA GLN A 29 -4.36 11.24 19.30
C GLN A 29 -3.33 11.65 18.23
N GLN A 30 -2.09 11.21 18.34
CA GLN A 30 -1.00 11.56 17.42
C GLN A 30 -0.54 10.32 16.65
N SER A 31 -0.14 10.50 15.39
CA SER A 31 0.51 9.46 14.59
C SER A 31 1.79 8.94 15.24
N LEU A 32 2.40 9.69 16.15
CA LEU A 32 3.55 9.26 16.96
C LEU A 32 3.27 7.96 17.72
N TYR A 33 2.02 7.72 18.15
CA TYR A 33 1.64 6.44 18.77
C TYR A 33 1.81 5.26 17.81
N CYS A 34 1.52 5.46 16.51
CA CYS A 34 1.68 4.44 15.49
C CYS A 34 3.16 4.24 15.11
N ALA A 35 3.99 5.29 15.24
CA ALA A 35 5.39 5.27 14.85
C ALA A 35 6.22 4.21 15.58
N SER A 36 5.85 3.83 16.81
CA SER A 36 6.57 2.80 17.57
C SER A 36 6.68 1.45 16.85
N CYS A 37 5.74 1.16 15.95
CA CYS A 37 5.69 -0.08 15.18
C CYS A 37 5.71 0.14 13.67
N HIS A 38 5.23 1.29 13.18
CA HIS A 38 5.14 1.63 11.76
C HIS A 38 6.33 2.45 11.23
N GLU A 39 7.39 2.55 12.04
CA GLU A 39 8.70 3.12 11.71
C GLU A 39 9.77 2.19 12.28
N GLY A 40 10.78 1.83 11.50
CA GLY A 40 11.77 0.88 11.98
C GLY A 40 12.95 0.69 11.04
N THR A 41 14.15 0.85 11.61
CA THR A 41 15.41 0.51 10.97
C THR A 41 15.94 -0.79 11.55
N LEU A 42 16.20 -1.77 10.70
CA LEU A 42 16.77 -3.07 11.06
C LEU A 42 18.01 -3.29 10.21
N PHE A 43 19.14 -3.68 10.83
CA PHE A 43 20.41 -3.90 10.14
C PHE A 43 20.87 -2.70 9.28
N GLY A 44 20.61 -1.47 9.77
CA GLY A 44 20.91 -0.23 9.04
C GLY A 44 19.94 0.11 7.91
N MET A 45 18.98 -0.78 7.59
CA MET A 45 18.00 -0.59 6.54
C MET A 45 16.67 -0.09 7.10
N HIS A 46 16.07 0.89 6.43
CA HIS A 46 14.80 1.48 6.83
C HIS A 46 13.61 0.57 6.47
N VAL A 47 13.49 -0.59 7.12
CA VAL A 47 12.55 -1.67 6.75
C VAL A 47 11.07 -1.26 6.83
N TYR A 48 10.71 -0.44 7.81
CA TYR A 48 9.37 0.14 7.95
C TYR A 48 9.50 1.67 7.92
N SER A 49 8.88 2.32 6.94
CA SER A 49 9.02 3.77 6.72
C SER A 49 7.68 4.51 6.66
N THR A 50 6.59 3.88 7.10
CA THR A 50 5.25 4.45 6.96
C THR A 50 5.10 5.78 7.70
N PHE A 51 5.66 5.91 8.89
CA PHE A 51 5.55 7.15 9.65
C PHE A 51 6.35 8.29 9.02
N SER A 52 7.61 8.04 8.64
CA SER A 52 8.45 9.05 7.97
C SER A 52 7.93 9.43 6.58
N GLU A 53 7.30 8.50 5.85
CA GLU A 53 6.52 8.81 4.64
C GLU A 53 5.35 9.74 4.96
N TRP A 54 4.59 9.42 6.02
CA TRP A 54 3.47 10.26 6.44
C TRP A 54 3.89 11.65 6.86
N GLN A 55 4.97 11.79 7.64
CA GLN A 55 5.50 13.07 8.09
C GLN A 55 5.78 14.04 6.93
N LYS A 56 6.19 13.50 5.76
CA LYS A 56 6.50 14.27 4.55
C LYS A 56 5.29 14.48 3.64
N SER A 57 4.14 13.92 3.98
CA SER A 57 2.94 13.92 3.14
C SER A 57 2.09 15.20 3.26
N PRO A 58 1.23 15.47 2.26
CA PRO A 58 0.19 16.49 2.38
C PRO A 58 -0.77 16.27 3.56
N ALA A 59 -0.97 15.02 4.00
CA ALA A 59 -1.86 14.71 5.13
C ALA A 59 -1.26 15.21 6.46
N ALA A 60 0.04 14.98 6.69
CA ALA A 60 0.72 15.52 7.87
C ALA A 60 0.76 17.05 7.86
N ALA A 61 1.00 17.67 6.70
CA ALA A 61 0.96 19.13 6.56
C ALA A 61 -0.42 19.73 6.92
N LYS A 62 -1.50 18.98 6.71
CA LYS A 62 -2.87 19.33 7.12
C LYS A 62 -3.22 18.93 8.56
N GLY A 63 -2.29 18.35 9.30
CA GLY A 63 -2.50 17.85 10.66
C GLY A 63 -3.32 16.57 10.76
N LEU A 64 -3.61 15.88 9.64
CA LEU A 64 -4.36 14.63 9.64
C LEU A 64 -3.50 13.49 10.19
N GLN A 65 -3.92 12.94 11.32
CA GLN A 65 -3.24 11.84 12.00
C GLN A 65 -3.68 10.47 11.45
N CYS A 66 -2.87 9.43 11.64
CA CYS A 66 -3.19 8.06 11.20
C CYS A 66 -4.59 7.61 11.63
N GLN A 67 -4.97 7.95 12.86
CA GLN A 67 -6.25 7.62 13.49
C GLN A 67 -7.45 8.23 12.75
N ALA A 68 -7.29 9.36 12.05
CA ALA A 68 -8.38 10.01 11.32
C ALA A 68 -8.89 9.16 10.15
N CYS A 69 -8.01 8.36 9.54
CA CYS A 69 -8.37 7.44 8.46
C CYS A 69 -8.55 6.00 8.99
N HIS A 70 -7.60 5.50 9.78
CA HIS A 70 -7.58 4.09 10.20
C HIS A 70 -8.43 3.79 11.43
N MET A 71 -8.73 4.78 12.27
CA MET A 71 -9.57 4.60 13.46
C MET A 71 -10.84 5.45 13.39
N LYS A 72 -11.27 5.78 12.17
CA LYS A 72 -12.45 6.60 11.92
C LYS A 72 -13.68 6.00 12.62
N PRO A 73 -14.40 6.77 13.45
CA PRO A 73 -15.61 6.29 14.10
C PRO A 73 -16.63 5.72 13.10
N GLU A 74 -17.14 4.53 13.38
CA GLU A 74 -18.16 3.87 12.55
C GLU A 74 -19.59 4.34 12.87
N GLY A 75 -19.78 5.07 13.98
CA GLY A 75 -21.08 5.63 14.34
C GLY A 75 -22.06 4.66 15.00
N HIS A 76 -21.62 3.47 15.41
CA HIS A 76 -22.43 2.51 16.18
C HIS A 76 -21.92 2.26 17.61
N LEU A 77 -20.63 2.45 17.88
CA LEU A 77 -20.02 2.24 19.19
C LEU A 77 -20.36 3.40 20.13
N LYS A 78 -21.24 3.16 21.11
CA LYS A 78 -21.69 4.17 22.10
C LYS A 78 -21.09 4.00 23.49
N ASN A 79 -20.50 2.85 23.81
CA ASN A 79 -19.94 2.57 25.13
C ASN A 79 -18.80 1.55 25.00
N ILE A 80 -17.61 1.90 25.50
CA ILE A 80 -16.40 1.08 25.42
C ILE A 80 -16.37 -0.08 26.43
N ALA A 81 -17.22 -0.04 27.47
CA ALA A 81 -17.29 -1.05 28.51
C ALA A 81 -18.74 -1.20 29.06
N PRO A 82 -19.71 -1.64 28.23
CA PRO A 82 -21.10 -1.82 28.65
C PRO A 82 -21.21 -2.77 29.85
N GLY A 83 -21.96 -2.36 30.88
CA GLY A 83 -22.12 -3.15 32.11
C GLY A 83 -20.87 -3.27 33.00
N LYS A 84 -19.78 -2.57 32.66
CA LYS A 84 -18.49 -2.58 33.39
C LYS A 84 -18.00 -1.16 33.75
N GLY A 85 -18.92 -0.21 33.89
CA GLY A 85 -18.62 1.18 34.28
C GLY A 85 -18.24 2.12 33.12
N GLY A 86 -18.43 1.71 31.87
CA GLY A 86 -18.26 2.59 30.72
C GLY A 86 -19.39 3.63 30.59
N ILE A 87 -19.04 4.84 30.19
CA ILE A 87 -19.97 5.95 29.94
C ILE A 87 -20.60 5.81 28.55
N ILE A 88 -21.91 6.09 28.43
CA ILE A 88 -22.62 6.20 27.15
C ILE A 88 -22.23 7.51 26.47
N ARG A 89 -21.86 7.45 25.19
CA ARG A 89 -21.34 8.56 24.39
C ARG A 89 -22.03 8.61 23.03
N GLU A 90 -21.88 9.75 22.37
CA GLU A 90 -22.18 9.89 20.96
C GLU A 90 -21.35 8.91 20.14
N ALA A 91 -22.00 8.17 19.25
CA ALA A 91 -21.36 7.05 18.55
C ALA A 91 -20.25 7.48 17.59
N LYS A 92 -20.29 8.75 17.14
CA LYS A 92 -19.24 9.37 16.32
C LYS A 92 -18.04 9.83 17.15
N GLY A 93 -18.11 9.79 18.48
CA GLY A 93 -17.04 10.21 19.38
C GLY A 93 -16.05 9.10 19.75
N LEU A 94 -16.31 7.84 19.36
CA LEU A 94 -15.48 6.69 19.70
C LEU A 94 -14.75 6.13 18.47
N ALA A 95 -13.43 6.04 18.59
CA ALA A 95 -12.55 5.53 17.55
C ALA A 95 -12.82 4.04 17.26
N SER A 96 -12.83 3.68 15.98
CA SER A 96 -12.92 2.28 15.57
C SER A 96 -11.56 1.58 15.73
N HIS A 97 -11.60 0.30 16.07
CA HIS A 97 -10.44 -0.60 16.01
C HIS A 97 -10.45 -1.49 14.76
N GLN A 98 -11.39 -1.26 13.84
CA GLN A 98 -11.36 -1.82 12.50
C GLN A 98 -10.37 -1.00 11.64
N ILE A 99 -9.06 -1.22 11.89
CA ILE A 99 -7.94 -0.44 11.32
C ILE A 99 -7.94 -0.43 9.79
N MET A 100 -8.51 -1.46 9.17
CA MET A 100 -8.74 -1.55 7.74
C MET A 100 -10.22 -1.80 7.46
N PRO A 101 -11.06 -0.74 7.43
CA PRO A 101 -12.48 -0.88 7.10
C PRO A 101 -12.61 -1.51 5.71
N GLY A 102 -13.38 -2.61 5.61
CA GLY A 102 -13.50 -3.35 4.35
C GLY A 102 -12.33 -4.26 3.98
N GLY A 103 -11.26 -4.27 4.79
CA GLY A 103 -10.07 -5.08 4.56
C GLY A 103 -9.08 -4.49 3.55
N LEU A 104 -7.94 -5.16 3.40
CA LEU A 104 -6.81 -4.67 2.61
C LEU A 104 -7.16 -4.41 1.13
N GLN A 105 -7.89 -5.31 0.49
CA GLN A 105 -8.25 -5.17 -0.94
C GLN A 105 -9.11 -3.92 -1.19
N GLN A 106 -10.15 -3.70 -0.37
CA GLN A 106 -11.02 -2.53 -0.52
C GLN A 106 -10.27 -1.23 -0.23
N MET A 107 -9.37 -1.22 0.75
CA MET A 107 -8.50 -0.06 0.99
C MET A 107 -7.58 0.22 -0.20
N LEU A 108 -6.94 -0.80 -0.77
CA LEU A 108 -6.11 -0.63 -1.96
C LEU A 108 -6.92 -0.06 -3.13
N GLN A 109 -8.11 -0.62 -3.39
CA GLN A 109 -9.03 -0.14 -4.43
C GLN A 109 -9.44 1.32 -4.24
N SER A 110 -9.78 1.72 -3.02
CA SER A 110 -10.16 3.11 -2.71
C SER A 110 -8.98 4.09 -2.66
N SER A 111 -7.75 3.57 -2.64
CA SER A 111 -6.52 4.36 -2.59
C SER A 111 -5.89 4.64 -3.96
N ILE A 112 -6.35 3.99 -5.03
CA ILE A 112 -5.78 4.12 -6.36
C ILE A 112 -6.85 4.61 -7.33
N GLN A 113 -6.69 5.84 -7.81
CA GLN A 113 -7.38 6.32 -9.00
C GLN A 113 -6.59 5.90 -10.24
N HIS A 114 -7.28 5.37 -11.25
CA HIS A 114 -6.67 4.92 -12.48
C HIS A 114 -7.49 5.35 -13.71
N GLU A 115 -6.79 5.70 -14.78
CA GLU A 115 -7.38 6.06 -16.07
C GLU A 115 -6.57 5.40 -17.18
N GLU A 116 -7.25 4.81 -18.15
CA GLU A 116 -6.63 4.10 -19.27
C GLU A 116 -7.18 4.61 -20.59
N GLU A 117 -6.29 4.83 -21.54
CA GLU A 117 -6.60 5.26 -22.89
C GLU A 117 -5.91 4.30 -23.87
N VAL A 118 -6.64 3.86 -24.90
CA VAL A 118 -6.08 3.04 -25.98
C VAL A 118 -6.38 3.74 -27.30
N VAL A 119 -5.33 4.04 -28.06
CA VAL A 119 -5.41 4.77 -29.32
C VAL A 119 -4.82 3.91 -30.43
N LEU A 120 -5.66 3.51 -31.38
CA LEU A 120 -5.27 2.74 -32.54
C LEU A 120 -4.75 3.69 -33.65
N GLY A 121 -3.44 3.73 -33.86
CA GLY A 121 -2.79 4.45 -34.96
C GLY A 121 -2.58 3.57 -36.20
N GLU A 122 -2.10 4.15 -37.30
CA GLU A 122 -1.97 3.46 -38.60
C GLU A 122 -1.06 2.22 -38.57
N THR A 123 0.00 2.25 -37.76
CA THR A 123 1.01 1.18 -37.66
C THR A 123 1.10 0.54 -36.28
N GLU A 124 0.62 1.24 -35.24
CA GLU A 124 0.80 0.87 -33.84
C GLU A 124 -0.46 1.14 -33.03
N CYS A 125 -0.61 0.43 -31.92
CA CYS A 125 -1.59 0.72 -30.89
C CYS A 125 -0.89 1.30 -29.66
N VAL A 126 -1.32 2.48 -29.21
CA VAL A 126 -0.78 3.18 -28.04
C VAL A 126 -1.68 2.94 -26.85
N VAL A 127 -1.12 2.41 -25.76
CA VAL A 127 -1.81 2.22 -24.48
C VAL A 127 -1.22 3.20 -23.47
N LYS A 128 -2.05 4.06 -22.90
CA LYS A 128 -1.67 4.96 -21.80
C LYS A 128 -2.39 4.54 -20.53
N VAL A 129 -1.66 4.52 -19.43
CA VAL A 129 -2.20 4.27 -18.08
C VAL A 129 -1.73 5.39 -17.16
N GLN A 130 -2.67 6.06 -16.53
CA GLN A 130 -2.42 7.02 -15.46
C GLN A 130 -2.83 6.41 -14.12
N LEU A 131 -1.96 6.48 -13.13
CA LEU A 131 -2.28 6.13 -11.75
C LEU A 131 -2.04 7.32 -10.83
N LYS A 132 -2.89 7.46 -9.82
CA LYS A 132 -2.74 8.44 -8.73
C LYS A 132 -3.13 7.78 -7.40
N ALA A 133 -2.24 7.88 -6.42
CA ALA A 133 -2.60 7.50 -5.05
C ALA A 133 -3.45 8.61 -4.42
N VAL A 134 -4.66 8.27 -4.01
CA VAL A 134 -5.66 9.19 -3.44
C VAL A 134 -6.12 8.67 -2.09
N ASN A 135 -6.66 9.56 -1.24
CA ASN A 135 -7.17 9.18 0.09
C ASN A 135 -6.13 8.51 1.00
N VAL A 136 -4.84 8.80 0.79
CA VAL A 136 -3.72 8.23 1.55
C VAL A 136 -2.85 9.31 2.15
N GLY A 137 -2.26 8.99 3.31
CA GLY A 137 -1.30 9.86 4.00
C GLY A 137 0.15 9.42 3.87
N HIS A 138 0.46 8.40 3.08
CA HIS A 138 1.80 7.81 2.92
C HIS A 138 1.90 7.18 1.54
N LYS A 139 3.09 6.70 1.14
CA LYS A 139 3.26 6.07 -0.18
C LYS A 139 2.43 4.80 -0.34
N VAL A 140 2.19 4.37 -1.57
CA VAL A 140 1.44 3.14 -1.87
C VAL A 140 2.29 2.18 -2.74
N PRO A 141 2.53 0.94 -2.28
CA PRO A 141 2.19 0.40 -0.95
C PRO A 141 3.20 0.82 0.14
N THR A 142 2.72 1.10 1.35
CA THR A 142 3.60 1.35 2.51
C THR A 142 3.83 0.11 3.37
N GLY A 143 4.74 0.22 4.35
CA GLY A 143 4.96 -0.75 5.41
C GLY A 143 6.28 -1.49 5.24
N TYR A 144 6.22 -2.82 5.36
CA TYR A 144 7.39 -3.69 5.21
C TYR A 144 7.98 -3.59 3.80
N ILE A 145 9.32 -3.57 3.71
CA ILE A 145 10.10 -3.30 2.49
C ILE A 145 9.79 -4.22 1.30
N ASP A 146 9.32 -5.45 1.53
CA ASP A 146 9.02 -6.39 0.43
C ASP A 146 7.68 -6.14 -0.25
N ARG A 147 6.83 -5.27 0.32
CA ARG A 147 5.53 -4.95 -0.26
C ARG A 147 5.72 -4.14 -1.53
N HIS A 148 5.04 -4.56 -2.59
CA HIS A 148 5.10 -3.88 -3.87
C HIS A 148 3.78 -4.06 -4.63
N MET A 149 3.58 -3.21 -5.64
CA MET A 149 2.55 -3.39 -6.65
C MET A 149 3.17 -3.55 -8.03
N ILE A 150 2.48 -4.28 -8.90
CA ILE A 150 2.88 -4.55 -10.27
C ILE A 150 1.75 -4.08 -11.17
N LEU A 151 1.98 -3.02 -11.94
CA LEU A 151 1.12 -2.68 -13.07
C LEU A 151 1.54 -3.56 -14.25
N GLN A 152 0.59 -4.31 -14.79
CA GLN A 152 0.79 -5.18 -15.93
C GLN A 152 -0.15 -4.76 -17.07
N VAL A 153 0.40 -4.72 -18.28
CA VAL A 153 -0.36 -4.50 -19.52
C VAL A 153 -0.16 -5.71 -20.43
N ARG A 154 -1.25 -6.43 -20.73
CA ARG A 154 -1.24 -7.59 -21.61
C ARG A 154 -2.03 -7.27 -22.88
N ALA A 155 -1.33 -7.09 -23.98
CA ALA A 155 -1.95 -6.96 -25.30
C ALA A 155 -2.08 -8.33 -25.95
N LYS A 156 -3.24 -8.62 -26.55
CA LYS A 156 -3.54 -9.93 -27.15
C LYS A 156 -4.08 -9.83 -28.58
N PHE A 157 -3.84 -10.88 -29.36
CA PHE A 157 -4.56 -11.20 -30.61
C PHE A 157 -4.70 -12.71 -30.73
N HIS A 158 -5.93 -13.22 -30.88
CA HIS A 158 -6.24 -14.65 -30.91
C HIS A 158 -5.60 -15.39 -29.71
N GLU A 159 -5.77 -14.85 -28.50
CA GLU A 159 -5.15 -15.31 -27.23
C GLU A 159 -3.62 -15.24 -27.14
N LYS A 160 -2.91 -14.92 -28.22
CA LYS A 160 -1.46 -14.73 -28.19
C LYS A 160 -1.12 -13.37 -27.60
N GLU A 161 -0.28 -13.36 -26.55
CA GLU A 161 0.22 -12.13 -25.94
C GLU A 161 1.35 -11.51 -26.79
N PHE A 162 1.35 -10.18 -26.88
CA PHE A 162 2.36 -9.38 -27.58
C PHE A 162 3.22 -8.58 -26.59
N LYS A 163 4.52 -8.51 -26.89
CA LYS A 163 5.45 -7.63 -26.17
C LYS A 163 5.32 -6.20 -26.70
N PRO A 164 5.56 -5.17 -25.87
CA PRO A 164 5.58 -3.80 -26.34
C PRO A 164 6.76 -3.58 -27.31
N ILE A 165 6.55 -2.76 -28.33
CA ILE A 165 7.59 -2.19 -29.20
C ILE A 165 8.37 -1.13 -28.40
N GLU A 166 7.65 -0.31 -27.63
CA GLU A 166 8.20 0.75 -26.79
C GLU A 166 7.44 0.78 -25.44
N GLY A 167 8.14 1.17 -24.37
CA GLY A 167 7.59 1.37 -23.04
C GLY A 167 8.30 0.55 -21.96
N PRO A 168 8.02 0.81 -20.68
CA PRO A 168 8.67 0.12 -19.57
C PRO A 168 8.29 -1.36 -19.53
N THR A 169 9.24 -2.22 -19.15
CA THR A 169 9.00 -3.65 -19.01
C THR A 169 9.42 -4.15 -17.64
N LEU A 170 8.79 -5.23 -17.21
CA LEU A 170 9.08 -5.85 -15.92
C LEU A 170 10.40 -6.63 -15.96
N PRO A 171 11.33 -6.39 -15.00
CA PRO A 171 12.60 -7.08 -14.95
C PRO A 171 12.45 -8.51 -14.39
N ALA A 172 13.46 -9.35 -14.66
CA ALA A 172 13.40 -10.77 -14.35
C ALA A 172 13.28 -11.12 -12.86
N TRP A 173 13.85 -10.28 -11.99
CA TRP A 173 13.88 -10.48 -10.54
C TRP A 173 12.53 -10.22 -9.86
N VAL A 174 11.58 -9.52 -10.53
CA VAL A 174 10.22 -9.33 -9.99
C VAL A 174 9.45 -10.64 -10.01
N ASP A 175 9.41 -11.26 -11.18
CA ASP A 175 8.84 -12.58 -11.43
C ASP A 175 9.36 -13.08 -12.78
N LYS A 176 10.00 -14.26 -12.79
CA LYS A 176 10.53 -14.89 -14.01
C LYS A 176 9.45 -15.14 -15.07
N LYS A 177 8.17 -15.19 -14.69
CA LYS A 177 7.05 -15.34 -15.64
C LYS A 177 6.64 -14.02 -16.29
N LEU A 178 7.06 -12.88 -15.74
CA LEU A 178 6.68 -11.55 -16.21
C LEU A 178 7.78 -10.84 -16.99
N VAL A 179 8.94 -11.47 -17.18
CA VAL A 179 10.12 -10.83 -17.80
C VAL A 179 9.76 -10.27 -19.18
N GLY A 180 10.08 -9.00 -19.38
CA GLY A 180 9.86 -8.29 -20.64
C GLY A 180 8.39 -8.03 -20.95
N ASN A 181 7.44 -8.41 -20.09
CA ASN A 181 6.06 -7.98 -20.23
C ASN A 181 5.97 -6.46 -20.00
N ALA A 182 5.08 -5.80 -20.73
CA ALA A 182 4.75 -4.40 -20.48
C ALA A 182 4.23 -4.24 -19.03
N GLY A 183 4.85 -3.33 -18.30
CA GLY A 183 4.49 -3.11 -16.91
C GLY A 183 5.48 -2.26 -16.14
N VAL A 184 5.09 -1.93 -14.92
CA VAL A 184 5.84 -1.08 -13.99
C VAL A 184 5.75 -1.67 -12.59
N LEU A 185 6.86 -1.64 -11.87
CA LEU A 185 6.92 -2.00 -10.45
C LEU A 185 6.81 -0.75 -9.58
N PHE A 186 5.95 -0.79 -8.57
CA PHE A 186 5.85 0.18 -7.49
C PHE A 186 6.31 -0.47 -6.20
N GLY A 187 7.56 -0.29 -5.83
CA GLY A 187 8.14 -0.95 -4.67
C GLY A 187 9.43 -0.29 -4.23
N ARG A 188 10.03 -0.88 -3.22
CA ARG A 188 11.32 -0.43 -2.70
C ARG A 188 12.34 -1.57 -2.67
N PRO A 189 12.65 -2.18 -3.84
CA PRO A 189 13.56 -3.30 -3.92
C PRO A 189 14.95 -2.90 -3.39
N LEU A 190 15.54 -3.80 -2.62
CA LEU A 190 16.96 -3.79 -2.33
C LEU A 190 17.61 -4.73 -3.34
N LEU A 191 18.27 -4.17 -4.35
CA LEU A 191 18.88 -4.99 -5.41
C LEU A 191 20.21 -5.57 -4.92
N SER A 192 20.54 -6.78 -5.39
CA SER A 192 21.89 -7.33 -5.28
C SER A 192 22.90 -6.46 -6.05
N GLU A 193 24.19 -6.57 -5.74
CA GLU A 193 25.25 -5.79 -6.41
C GLU A 193 25.24 -5.93 -7.94
N ASP A 194 24.91 -7.11 -8.45
CA ASP A 194 24.79 -7.40 -9.89
C ASP A 194 23.47 -6.94 -10.52
N LYS A 195 22.52 -6.45 -9.71
CA LYS A 195 21.17 -6.00 -10.08
C LYS A 195 20.32 -7.09 -10.74
N GLN A 196 20.65 -8.36 -10.55
CA GLN A 196 19.92 -9.50 -11.11
C GLN A 196 18.95 -10.14 -10.12
N GLY A 197 18.92 -9.69 -8.86
CA GLY A 197 18.06 -10.24 -7.82
C GLY A 197 17.73 -9.24 -6.72
N ILE A 198 16.97 -9.72 -5.73
CA ILE A 198 16.68 -9.00 -4.50
C ILE A 198 17.64 -9.47 -3.41
N GLN A 199 18.34 -8.53 -2.80
CA GLN A 199 19.14 -8.75 -1.60
C GLN A 199 18.25 -8.68 -0.35
N PRO A 200 18.40 -9.62 0.60
CA PRO A 200 17.71 -9.53 1.87
C PRO A 200 18.15 -8.30 2.68
N PHE A 201 17.19 -7.62 3.32
CA PHE A 201 17.47 -6.39 4.07
C PHE A 201 18.46 -6.57 5.25
N TRP A 202 18.59 -7.79 5.80
CA TRP A 202 19.53 -8.07 6.88
C TRP A 202 21.00 -8.16 6.43
N GLN A 203 21.25 -8.20 5.13
CA GLN A 203 22.60 -8.11 4.56
C GLN A 203 23.05 -6.66 4.35
N GLY A 204 22.21 -5.68 4.72
CA GLY A 204 22.45 -4.26 4.45
C GLY A 204 22.35 -3.93 2.95
N GLY A 205 22.69 -2.70 2.56
CA GLY A 205 22.79 -2.28 1.16
C GLY A 205 22.43 -0.81 0.96
N THR A 206 22.92 -0.21 -0.12
CA THR A 206 22.72 1.23 -0.42
C THR A 206 21.97 1.49 -1.72
N ASP A 207 21.83 0.48 -2.60
CA ASP A 207 21.12 0.61 -3.89
C ASP A 207 19.62 0.35 -3.73
N LEU A 208 18.97 1.29 -3.04
CA LEU A 208 17.53 1.27 -2.80
C LEU A 208 16.85 2.22 -3.79
N VAL A 209 16.09 1.64 -4.70
CA VAL A 209 15.21 2.39 -5.61
C VAL A 209 13.83 2.41 -4.99
N ASP A 210 13.26 3.58 -4.73
CA ASP A 210 11.87 3.72 -4.27
C ASP A 210 11.00 4.22 -5.43
N SER A 211 10.25 3.30 -6.05
CA SER A 211 9.34 3.59 -7.17
C SER A 211 7.88 3.62 -6.77
N ARG A 212 7.57 3.61 -5.46
CA ARG A 212 6.19 3.57 -4.96
C ARG A 212 5.43 4.85 -5.31
N LEU A 213 4.11 4.75 -5.38
CA LEU A 213 3.26 5.90 -5.68
C LEU A 213 3.28 6.90 -4.52
N GLU A 214 3.57 8.16 -4.83
CA GLU A 214 3.48 9.26 -3.88
C GLU A 214 2.02 9.73 -3.72
N PRO A 215 1.61 10.17 -2.50
CA PRO A 215 0.28 10.72 -2.28
C PRO A 215 -0.01 11.91 -3.20
N GLU A 216 -1.18 11.90 -3.84
CA GLU A 216 -1.71 12.99 -4.64
C GLU A 216 -0.91 13.36 -5.91
N ILE A 217 0.08 12.56 -6.30
CA ILE A 217 0.85 12.75 -7.54
C ILE A 217 0.37 11.76 -8.60
N ALA A 218 -0.18 12.28 -9.70
CA ALA A 218 -0.52 11.47 -10.86
C ALA A 218 0.74 11.15 -11.67
N GLN A 219 0.86 9.91 -12.12
CA GLN A 219 1.94 9.44 -12.97
C GLN A 219 1.35 8.71 -14.18
N VAL A 220 1.99 8.86 -15.34
CA VAL A 220 1.50 8.33 -16.62
C VAL A 220 2.57 7.43 -17.23
N TRP A 221 2.15 6.28 -17.72
CA TRP A 221 2.98 5.35 -18.50
C TRP A 221 2.35 5.09 -19.85
N VAL A 222 3.20 4.92 -20.85
CA VAL A 222 2.81 4.72 -22.24
C VAL A 222 3.53 3.49 -22.78
N TRP A 223 2.78 2.65 -23.49
CA TRP A 223 3.29 1.53 -24.26
C TRP A 223 2.83 1.63 -25.70
N ARG A 224 3.69 1.20 -26.61
CA ARG A 224 3.37 0.99 -28.01
C ARG A 224 3.36 -0.50 -28.30
N PHE A 225 2.30 -0.99 -28.90
CA PHE A 225 2.17 -2.36 -29.36
C PHE A 225 1.99 -2.40 -30.88
N PRO A 226 2.26 -3.55 -31.51
CA PRO A 226 1.88 -3.77 -32.90
C PRO A 226 0.39 -3.50 -33.12
N ARG A 227 0.01 -2.91 -34.25
CA ARG A 227 -1.40 -2.58 -34.56
C ARG A 227 -2.35 -3.78 -34.50
N ASN A 228 -1.88 -4.98 -34.78
CA ASN A 228 -2.71 -6.18 -34.93
C ASN A 228 -3.22 -6.75 -33.59
N ILE A 229 -3.13 -6.02 -32.48
CA ILE A 229 -3.73 -6.44 -31.20
C ILE A 229 -5.24 -6.15 -31.20
N GLU A 230 -6.03 -7.04 -30.62
CA GLU A 230 -7.51 -6.92 -30.55
C GLU A 230 -7.99 -6.51 -29.15
N SER A 231 -7.17 -6.73 -28.13
CA SER A 231 -7.52 -6.39 -26.75
C SER A 231 -6.30 -6.09 -25.89
N VAL A 232 -6.54 -5.33 -24.83
CA VAL A 232 -5.56 -5.02 -23.80
C VAL A 232 -6.19 -5.26 -22.44
N GLN A 233 -5.55 -6.08 -21.61
CA GLN A 233 -5.88 -6.24 -20.20
C GLN A 233 -4.86 -5.48 -19.36
N ILE A 234 -5.33 -4.62 -18.48
CA ILE A 234 -4.52 -3.76 -17.62
C ILE A 234 -4.87 -4.12 -16.18
N SER A 235 -3.88 -4.52 -15.39
CA SER A 235 -4.10 -4.88 -13.99
C SER A 235 -3.04 -4.28 -13.09
N LEU A 236 -3.46 -3.89 -11.88
CA LEU A 236 -2.57 -3.53 -10.79
C LEU A 236 -2.68 -4.58 -9.71
N ILE A 237 -1.56 -5.23 -9.38
CA ILE A 237 -1.51 -6.34 -8.45
C ILE A 237 -0.67 -5.94 -7.25
N TYR A 238 -1.22 -5.99 -6.05
CA TYR A 238 -0.46 -5.87 -4.81
C TYR A 238 0.10 -7.23 -4.41
N ARG A 239 1.36 -7.25 -3.98
CA ARG A 239 2.06 -8.44 -3.53
C ARG A 239 2.81 -8.14 -2.22
N PRO A 240 2.57 -8.90 -1.13
CA PRO A 240 3.16 -8.60 0.17
C PRO A 240 4.64 -8.99 0.31
N PHE A 241 5.11 -9.93 -0.51
CA PHE A 241 6.48 -10.46 -0.46
C PHE A 241 7.02 -10.72 -1.86
N TRP A 242 8.33 -10.55 -2.07
CA TRP A 242 8.99 -10.88 -3.34
C TRP A 242 8.72 -12.33 -3.77
N LYS A 243 8.63 -12.57 -5.09
CA LYS A 243 8.22 -13.88 -5.62
C LYS A 243 9.12 -15.01 -5.17
N GLU A 244 10.43 -14.76 -5.15
CA GLU A 244 11.44 -15.72 -4.68
C GLU A 244 11.21 -16.14 -3.22
N GLN A 245 10.89 -15.20 -2.34
CA GLN A 245 10.60 -15.49 -0.93
C GLN A 245 9.35 -16.35 -0.77
N GLN A 246 8.30 -16.08 -1.55
CA GLN A 246 7.10 -16.91 -1.55
C GLN A 246 7.40 -18.35 -1.99
N LEU A 247 8.26 -18.53 -2.99
CA LEU A 247 8.67 -19.85 -3.47
C LEU A 247 9.47 -20.61 -2.40
N ILE A 248 10.45 -19.95 -1.77
CA ILE A 248 11.26 -20.55 -0.69
C ILE A 248 10.38 -20.97 0.49
N LYS A 249 9.40 -20.13 0.86
CA LYS A 249 8.49 -20.39 1.98
C LYS A 249 7.28 -21.24 1.62
N GLN A 250 7.14 -21.64 0.35
CA GLN A 250 5.99 -22.37 -0.19
C GLN A 250 4.65 -21.66 0.08
N TRP A 251 4.66 -20.34 0.12
CA TRP A 251 3.43 -19.56 0.32
C TRP A 251 2.60 -19.59 -0.96
N VAL A 252 1.35 -20.05 -0.82
CA VAL A 252 0.35 -20.01 -1.90
C VAL A 252 0.04 -18.55 -2.23
N ASN A 253 -0.20 -18.28 -3.52
CA ASN A 253 -0.39 -16.95 -4.09
C ASN A 253 -1.03 -15.93 -3.13
N GLN A 254 -0.25 -14.92 -2.74
CA GLN A 254 -0.67 -13.84 -1.85
C GLN A 254 -1.03 -12.56 -2.62
N ASP A 255 -1.14 -12.65 -3.94
CA ASP A 255 -1.43 -11.50 -4.80
C ASP A 255 -2.88 -11.05 -4.61
N ILE A 256 -3.05 -9.73 -4.51
CA ILE A 256 -4.35 -9.07 -4.46
C ILE A 256 -4.49 -8.22 -5.72
N VAL A 257 -5.49 -8.51 -6.54
CA VAL A 257 -5.83 -7.67 -7.69
C VAL A 257 -6.49 -6.40 -7.16
N VAL A 258 -5.77 -5.27 -7.27
CA VAL A 258 -6.29 -3.95 -6.91
C VAL A 258 -7.35 -3.56 -7.92
N PHE A 259 -7.01 -3.59 -9.21
CA PHE A 259 -7.98 -3.48 -10.28
C PHE A 259 -7.54 -4.31 -11.48
N GLU A 260 -8.51 -4.63 -12.34
CA GLU A 260 -8.29 -5.20 -13.66
C GLU A 260 -9.31 -4.59 -14.63
N LYS A 261 -8.85 -4.20 -15.82
CA LYS A 261 -9.67 -3.62 -16.88
C LYS A 261 -9.28 -4.23 -18.22
N SER A 262 -10.28 -4.72 -18.95
CA SER A 262 -10.11 -5.24 -20.30
C SER A 262 -10.72 -4.27 -21.30
N LEU A 263 -9.94 -3.88 -22.30
CA LEU A 263 -10.32 -2.96 -23.37
C LEU A 263 -10.24 -3.70 -24.70
N VAL A 264 -11.37 -3.79 -25.41
CA VAL A 264 -11.40 -4.32 -26.78
C VAL A 264 -11.09 -3.18 -27.74
N ILE A 265 -10.13 -3.42 -28.63
CA ILE A 265 -9.72 -2.47 -29.65
C ILE A 265 -10.60 -2.74 -30.87
N LYS A 266 -11.36 -1.71 -31.27
CA LYS A 266 -12.20 -1.74 -32.47
C LYS A 266 -11.45 -1.20 -33.67
#